data_AF-A0A351TST0-F1
#
_entry.id   AF-A0A351TST0-F1
#
_cell.length_a   1.000
_cell.length_b   1.000
_cell.length_c   1.000
_cell.angle_alpha   90.00
_cell.angle_beta   90.00
_cell.angle_gamma   90.00
#
_symmetry.space_group_name_H-M   'P 1'
#
loop_
_entity.id
_entity.type
_entity.pdbx_description
1 polymer ?
#
loop_
_entity_poly.entity_id
_entity_poly.type
_entity_poly.pdbx_seq_one_letter_code
_entity_poly.pdbx_strand_id
1 'polypeptide(L)' 'MAKLKWLDKCCNKCGDQLNSWDARLSKALAYKYPCCESCIAAEYDMTAAELRDRMEDYFGIRPCLGI' A
#
# COMPACT_ATOMS: atom_id res chain seq x y z
N MET A 1 -0.46 -8.73 14.28
CA MET A 1 -0.27 -7.56 13.40
C MET A 1 1.16 -7.60 12.86
N ALA A 2 1.36 -7.47 11.55
CA ALA A 2 2.70 -7.52 10.94
C ALA A 2 3.45 -6.21 11.21
N LYS A 3 4.73 -6.30 11.64
CA LYS A 3 5.62 -5.15 11.84
C LYS A 3 5.97 -4.53 10.47
N LEU A 4 5.92 -3.20 10.37
CA LEU A 4 6.37 -2.49 9.17
C LEU A 4 7.83 -2.86 8.87
N LYS A 5 8.11 -3.37 7.67
CA LYS A 5 9.47 -3.60 7.17
C LYS A 5 9.65 -2.79 5.88
N TRP A 6 10.72 -2.02 5.79
CA TRP A 6 11.12 -1.39 4.54
C TRP A 6 11.66 -2.46 3.59
N LEU A 7 11.30 -2.38 2.31
CA LEU A 7 11.83 -3.25 1.26
C LEU A 7 12.86 -2.48 0.44
N ASP A 8 13.83 -3.18 -0.13
CA ASP A 8 14.72 -2.67 -1.17
C ASP A 8 14.02 -2.57 -2.54
N LYS A 9 12.75 -2.17 -2.55
CA LYS A 9 11.94 -1.96 -3.76
C LYS A 9 11.46 -0.52 -3.78
N CYS A 10 11.46 0.06 -4.97
CA CYS A 10 10.93 1.39 -5.20
C CYS A 10 9.55 1.34 -5.84
N CYS A 11 8.75 2.35 -5.56
CA CYS A 11 7.49 2.58 -6.21
C CYS A 11 7.73 2.85 -7.70
N ASN A 12 6.96 2.19 -8.57
CA ASN A 12 7.07 2.39 -10.01
C ASN A 12 6.66 3.80 -10.47
N LYS A 13 5.89 4.54 -9.66
CA LYS A 13 5.35 5.86 -10.02
C LYS A 13 6.19 7.03 -9.49
N CYS A 14 6.49 7.04 -8.20
CA CYS A 14 7.24 8.13 -7.56
C CYS A 14 8.71 7.81 -7.27
N GLY A 15 9.12 6.53 -7.34
CA GLY A 15 10.47 6.10 -6.99
C GLY A 15 10.74 5.95 -5.49
N ASP A 16 9.77 6.27 -4.62
CA ASP A 16 9.94 6.14 -3.16
C ASP A 16 10.14 4.69 -2.72
N GLN A 17 10.85 4.51 -1.60
CA GLN A 17 11.06 3.20 -1.02
C GLN A 17 9.76 2.62 -0.47
N LEU A 18 9.44 1.40 -0.92
CA LEU A 18 8.23 0.69 -0.52
C LEU A 18 8.42 -0.02 0.82
N ASN A 19 7.35 -0.08 1.59
CA ASN A 19 7.30 -0.88 2.80
C ASN A 19 6.48 -2.17 2.59
N SER A 20 6.45 -3.00 3.63
CA SER A 20 5.74 -4.28 3.63
C SER A 20 4.23 -4.14 3.48
N TRP A 21 3.68 -2.99 3.87
CA TRP A 21 2.28 -2.66 3.63
C TRP A 21 2.04 -2.37 2.15
N ASP A 22 2.85 -1.49 1.52
CA ASP A 22 2.72 -1.18 0.09
C ASP A 22 2.85 -2.44 -0.79
N ALA A 23 3.77 -3.34 -0.43
CA ALA A 23 3.95 -4.60 -1.13
C ALA A 23 2.73 -5.54 -0.98
N ARG A 24 2.11 -5.57 0.21
CA ARG A 24 0.86 -6.32 0.45
C ARG A 24 -0.31 -5.70 -0.30
N LEU A 25 -0.41 -4.38 -0.28
CA LEU A 25 -1.45 -3.60 -0.95
C LEU A 25 -1.40 -3.82 -2.46
N SER A 26 -0.20 -3.68 -3.05
CA SER A 26 0.04 -3.94 -4.47
C SER A 26 -0.34 -5.37 -4.87
N LYS A 27 -0.04 -6.34 -4.01
CA LYS A 27 -0.39 -7.75 -4.23
C LYS A 27 -1.90 -8.00 -4.13
N ALA A 28 -2.57 -7.38 -3.16
CA ALA A 28 -4.03 -7.50 -2.96
C ALA A 28 -4.80 -6.91 -4.15
N LEU A 29 -4.34 -5.76 -4.66
CA LEU A 29 -4.88 -5.10 -5.84
C LEU A 29 -4.40 -5.72 -7.18
N ALA A 30 -3.60 -6.78 -7.13
CA ALA A 30 -3.03 -7.46 -8.31
C ALA A 30 -2.28 -6.52 -9.28
N TYR A 31 -1.62 -5.47 -8.78
CA TYR A 31 -0.77 -4.61 -9.60
C TYR A 31 0.44 -5.39 -10.14
N LYS A 32 0.73 -5.19 -11.43
CA LYS A 32 1.90 -5.78 -12.10
C LYS A 32 3.23 -5.26 -11.53
N TYR A 33 3.27 -3.97 -11.20
CA TYR A 33 4.42 -3.30 -10.59
C TYR A 33 4.02 -2.73 -9.24
N PRO A 34 4.85 -2.89 -8.20
CA PRO A 34 4.47 -2.46 -6.87
C PRO A 34 4.48 -0.92 -6.77
N CYS A 35 3.43 -0.39 -6.16
CA CYS A 35 3.20 1.04 -6.00
C CYS A 35 3.01 1.39 -4.52
N CYS A 36 3.34 2.63 -4.19
CA CYS A 36 3.17 3.19 -2.85
C CYS A 36 1.69 3.42 -2.55
N GLU A 37 1.27 3.34 -1.28
CA GLU A 37 -0.13 3.60 -0.92
C GLU A 37 -0.60 4.99 -1.36
N SER A 38 0.25 6.02 -1.27
CA SER A 38 -0.10 7.38 -1.69
C SER A 38 -0.34 7.47 -3.20
N CYS A 39 0.42 6.68 -3.96
CA CYS A 39 0.33 6.61 -5.42
C CYS A 39 -0.97 5.95 -5.85
N ILE A 40 -1.33 4.86 -5.17
CA ILE A 40 -2.57 4.12 -5.37
C ILE A 40 -3.75 5.00 -4.94
N ALA A 41 -3.68 5.62 -3.76
CA ALA A 41 -4.71 6.53 -3.27
C ALA A 41 -4.96 7.68 -4.25
N ALA A 42 -3.90 8.29 -4.79
CA ALA A 42 -3.99 9.30 -5.83
C ALA A 42 -4.57 8.79 -7.16
N GLU A 43 -4.36 7.52 -7.52
CA GLU A 43 -5.00 6.92 -8.71
C GLU A 43 -6.50 6.75 -8.54
N TYR A 44 -6.93 6.46 -7.32
CA TYR A 44 -8.34 6.31 -6.98
C TYR A 44 -8.99 7.61 -6.48
N ASP A 45 -8.30 8.75 -6.61
CA ASP A 45 -8.72 10.08 -6.15
C ASP A 45 -9.21 10.08 -4.68
N MET A 46 -8.51 9.34 -3.82
CA MET A 46 -8.82 9.18 -2.41
C MET A 46 -7.59 9.41 -1.54
N THR A 47 -7.79 9.54 -0.23
CA THR A 47 -6.71 9.65 0.74
C THR A 47 -6.18 8.26 1.13
N ALA A 48 -4.94 8.22 1.64
CA ALA A 48 -4.35 6.97 2.14
C ALA A 48 -5.17 6.37 3.31
N ALA A 49 -5.85 7.19 4.10
CA ALA A 49 -6.75 6.73 5.15
C ALA A 49 -7.98 6.00 4.57
N GLU A 50 -8.67 6.62 3.61
CA GLU A 50 -9.82 5.99 2.95
C GLU A 50 -9.45 4.70 2.21
N LEU A 51 -8.25 4.67 1.59
CA LEU A 51 -7.75 3.45 0.98
C LEU A 51 -7.54 2.34 2.02
N ARG A 52 -7.01 2.67 3.21
CA ARG A 52 -6.84 1.70 4.30
C ARG A 52 -8.18 1.15 4.79
N ASP A 53 -9.18 2.02 4.97
CA ASP A 53 -10.51 1.61 5.39
C ASP A 53 -11.17 0.71 4.32
N ARG A 54 -11.06 1.09 3.04
CA ARG A 54 -11.53 0.28 1.91
C ARG A 54 -10.86 -1.10 1.88
N MET A 55 -9.57 -1.16 2.17
CA MET A 55 -8.82 -2.42 2.20
C MET A 55 -9.23 -3.32 3.36
N GLU A 56 -9.58 -2.74 4.50
CA GLU A 56 -10.16 -3.49 5.62
C GLU A 56 -11.55 -4.02 5.26
N ASP A 57 -12.41 -3.18 4.67
CA ASP A 57 -13.79 -3.56 4.32
C ASP A 57 -13.87 -4.62 3.22
N TYR A 58 -13.09 -4.47 2.14
CA TYR A 58 -13.19 -5.34 0.96
C TYR A 58 -12.26 -6.56 1.02
N PHE A 59 -11.05 -6.39 1.56
CA PHE A 59 -10.02 -7.42 1.57
C PHE A 59 -9.72 -7.96 2.96
N GLY A 60 -10.26 -7.37 4.03
CA GLY A 60 -9.96 -7.75 5.40
C GLY A 60 -8.50 -7.52 5.79
N ILE A 61 -7.76 -6.68 5.06
CA ILE A 61 -6.34 -6.44 5.31
C ILE A 61 -6.13 -5.10 6.03
N ARG A 62 -5.42 -5.17 7.16
CA ARG A 62 -5.11 -3.99 7.97
C ARG A 62 -3.68 -3.48 7.76
N PRO A 63 -3.47 -2.14 7.86
CA PRO A 63 -2.15 -1.54 7.84
C PRO A 63 -1.21 -2.14 8.89
N CYS A 64 0.07 -2.10 8.60
CA CYS A 64 1.10 -2.52 9.54
C CYS A 64 1.19 -1.54 10.72
N LEU A 65 1.53 -2.03 11.90
CA LEU A 65 1.77 -1.19 13.09
C LEU A 65 2.96 -0.25 12.81
N GLY A 66 2.73 1.06 12.89
CA GLY A 66 3.74 2.10 12.69
C GLY A 66 3.79 2.72 11.29
N ILE A 67 2.67 2.68 10.54
CA ILE A 67 2.46 3.47 9.31
C ILE A 67 1.78 4.80 9.64
#